data_AF-A0A2D6X9P3-F1
#
_entry.id   AF-A0A2D6X9P3-F1
#
_cell.length_a   1.000
_cell.length_b   1.000
_cell.length_c   1.000
_cell.angle_alpha   90.00
_cell.angle_beta   90.00
_cell.angle_gamma   90.00
#
_symmetry.space_group_name_H-M   'P 1'
#
loop_
_entity.id
_entity.type
_entity.pdbx_description
1 polymer ?
#
loop_
_entity_poly.entity_id
_entity_poly.type
_entity_poly.pdbx_seq_one_letter_code
_entity_poly.pdbx_strand_id
1 'polypeptide(L)'
;MAKSLSEQQKQAIHYLVMDRWTKGDLNAAVAANVGVLPVTITKWRKSSLFRQEYDRQVKLYRANFDDVQLADRKERVKKLEAIYENLTDSQTAMKIKILSAVRAEVGDDKIEVEVTHQGAVGVNLPPRASTYEEWNKQNAIMDKDRIVDAEVVEEPPVEPPEKVISELPARFSTTKGAISRVNNQFPVGTP
;
A
#
# COMPACT_ATOMS: atom_id res chain seq x y z
N MET A 1 5.15 -44.02 31.70
CA MET A 1 5.91 -43.10 30.82
C MET A 1 4.92 -42.29 29.99
N ALA A 2 5.13 -40.99 29.82
CA ALA A 2 4.34 -40.19 28.88
C ALA A 2 4.63 -40.66 27.44
N LYS A 3 3.60 -40.82 26.62
CA LYS A 3 3.73 -41.41 25.28
C LYS A 3 4.09 -40.32 24.26
N SER A 4 5.39 -40.05 24.14
CA SER A 4 5.94 -39.09 23.16
C SER A 4 5.58 -39.46 21.72
N LEU A 5 5.53 -38.45 20.83
CA LEU A 5 5.39 -38.67 19.40
C LEU A 5 6.68 -39.28 18.82
N SER A 6 6.52 -40.25 17.93
CA SER A 6 7.62 -40.78 17.10
C SER A 6 8.15 -39.70 16.14
N GLU A 7 9.42 -39.76 15.76
CA GLU A 7 9.99 -38.83 14.77
C GLU A 7 9.22 -38.84 13.44
N GLN A 8 8.76 -40.01 12.97
CA GLN A 8 7.87 -40.11 11.80
C GLN A 8 6.57 -39.32 11.98
N GLN A 9 6.03 -39.25 13.20
CA GLN A 9 4.83 -38.48 13.50
C GLN A 9 5.12 -36.98 13.53
N LYS A 10 6.26 -36.55 14.09
CA LYS A 10 6.69 -35.14 14.06
C LYS A 10 6.94 -34.68 12.63
N GLN A 11 7.61 -35.50 11.82
CA GLN A 11 7.88 -35.20 10.40
C GLN A 11 6.57 -35.17 9.58
N ALA A 12 5.63 -36.08 9.84
CA ALA A 12 4.28 -36.01 9.27
C ALA A 12 3.51 -34.75 9.69
N ILE A 13 3.62 -34.30 10.95
CA ILE A 13 3.06 -33.01 11.41
C ILE A 13 3.69 -31.85 10.63
N HIS A 14 5.02 -31.80 10.51
CA HIS A 14 5.70 -30.73 9.76
C HIS A 14 5.20 -30.64 8.31
N TYR A 15 5.16 -31.75 7.58
CA TYR A 15 4.64 -31.76 6.20
C TYR A 15 3.15 -31.39 6.10
N LEU A 16 2.33 -31.72 7.10
CA LEU A 16 0.92 -31.29 7.16
C LEU A 16 0.77 -29.80 7.47
N VAL A 17 1.67 -29.19 8.26
CA VAL A 17 1.65 -27.76 8.60
C VAL A 17 2.12 -26.88 7.44
N MET A 18 2.99 -27.42 6.56
CA MET A 18 3.43 -26.72 5.34
C MET A 18 2.37 -26.65 4.22
N ASP A 19 1.24 -27.36 4.35
CA ASP A 19 0.08 -27.42 3.43
C ASP A 19 0.42 -27.47 1.91
N ARG A 20 1.51 -28.18 1.55
CA ARG A 20 2.08 -28.21 0.18
C ARG A 20 1.23 -28.94 -0.86
N TRP A 21 0.12 -29.59 -0.47
CA TRP A 21 -0.64 -30.49 -1.33
C TRP A 21 -2.14 -30.31 -1.15
N THR A 22 -2.90 -30.53 -2.22
CA THR A 22 -4.36 -30.44 -2.19
C THR A 22 -4.96 -31.50 -1.25
N LYS A 23 -6.18 -31.24 -0.76
CA LYS A 23 -6.84 -32.06 0.27
C LYS A 23 -7.08 -33.53 -0.14
N GLY A 24 -7.12 -33.84 -1.43
CA GLY A 24 -7.21 -35.22 -1.93
C GLY A 24 -5.91 -35.99 -1.71
N ASP A 25 -4.81 -35.46 -2.22
CA ASP A 25 -3.52 -36.16 -2.29
C ASP A 25 -2.67 -36.01 -1.02
N LEU A 26 -2.97 -35.03 -0.16
CA LEU A 26 -2.20 -34.70 1.05
C LEU A 26 -1.83 -35.94 1.91
N ASN A 27 -2.80 -36.82 2.21
CA ASN A 27 -2.51 -38.02 3.03
C ASN A 27 -1.61 -39.04 2.30
N ALA A 28 -1.60 -39.06 0.96
CA ALA A 28 -0.75 -39.93 0.15
C ALA A 28 0.64 -39.34 -0.07
N ALA A 29 0.74 -38.03 -0.30
CA ALA A 29 2.01 -37.33 -0.46
C ALA A 29 2.83 -37.32 0.85
N VAL A 30 2.20 -37.03 2.00
CA VAL A 30 2.89 -37.11 3.30
C VAL A 30 3.28 -38.56 3.63
N ALA A 31 2.47 -39.54 3.22
CA ALA A 31 2.77 -40.97 3.38
C ALA A 31 4.05 -41.38 2.63
N ALA A 32 4.16 -40.97 1.35
CA ALA A 32 5.35 -41.23 0.54
C ALA A 32 6.62 -40.59 1.14
N ASN A 33 6.54 -39.33 1.61
CA ASN A 33 7.68 -38.61 2.19
C ASN A 33 8.13 -39.16 3.57
N VAL A 34 7.22 -39.79 4.33
CA VAL A 34 7.50 -40.34 5.68
C VAL A 34 7.77 -41.86 5.65
N GLY A 35 7.59 -42.51 4.51
CA GLY A 35 7.81 -43.96 4.35
C GLY A 35 6.74 -44.82 5.05
N VAL A 36 5.48 -44.36 5.09
CA VAL A 36 4.37 -45.05 5.79
C VAL A 36 3.11 -45.11 4.92
N LEU A 37 2.18 -46.02 5.22
CA LEU A 37 0.92 -46.12 4.48
C LEU A 37 0.00 -44.90 4.76
N PRO A 38 -0.79 -44.41 3.76
CA PRO A 38 -1.74 -43.30 3.95
C PRO A 38 -2.80 -43.55 5.04
N VAL A 39 -3.17 -44.81 5.25
CA VAL A 39 -4.08 -45.25 6.31
C VAL A 39 -3.46 -45.00 7.71
N THR A 40 -2.14 -45.14 7.84
CA THR A 40 -1.40 -44.89 9.09
C THR A 40 -1.45 -43.40 9.47
N ILE A 41 -1.26 -42.50 8.51
CA ILE A 41 -1.43 -41.05 8.74
C ILE A 41 -2.88 -40.72 9.07
N THR A 42 -3.84 -41.33 8.38
CA THR A 42 -5.28 -41.16 8.66
C THR A 42 -5.64 -41.62 10.09
N LYS A 43 -4.96 -42.64 10.62
CA LYS A 43 -5.06 -43.10 12.01
C LYS A 43 -4.35 -42.14 12.98
N TRP A 44 -3.16 -41.63 12.63
CA TRP A 44 -2.45 -40.63 13.44
C TRP A 44 -3.24 -39.32 13.59
N ARG A 45 -3.85 -38.80 12.51
CA ARG A 45 -4.72 -37.60 12.53
C ARG A 45 -6.01 -37.76 13.37
N LYS A 46 -6.31 -38.97 13.87
CA LYS A 46 -7.37 -39.24 14.86
C LYS A 46 -6.86 -39.35 16.30
N SER A 47 -5.55 -39.40 16.52
CA SER A 47 -4.94 -39.43 17.86
C SER A 47 -4.96 -38.06 18.51
N SER A 48 -5.36 -37.98 19.79
CA SER A 48 -5.40 -36.73 20.55
C SER A 48 -4.03 -36.05 20.66
N LEU A 49 -2.97 -36.82 20.94
CA LEU A 49 -1.59 -36.30 21.05
C LEU A 49 -1.07 -35.71 19.73
N PHE A 50 -1.39 -36.35 18.61
CA PHE A 50 -1.00 -35.87 17.28
C PHE A 50 -1.73 -34.58 16.92
N ARG A 51 -3.03 -34.47 17.28
CA ARG A 51 -3.81 -33.25 17.10
C ARG A 51 -3.29 -32.11 17.95
N GLN A 52 -3.03 -32.33 19.25
CA GLN A 52 -2.55 -31.28 20.15
C GLN A 52 -1.22 -30.65 19.67
N GLU A 53 -0.26 -31.47 19.24
CA GLU A 53 1.00 -30.95 18.68
C GLU A 53 0.82 -30.36 17.27
N TYR A 54 -0.05 -30.92 16.41
CA TYR A 54 -0.40 -30.27 15.13
C TYR A 54 -1.03 -28.88 15.35
N ASP A 55 -2.03 -28.76 16.22
CA ASP A 55 -2.72 -27.51 16.54
C ASP A 55 -1.76 -26.50 17.21
N ARG A 56 -0.81 -26.98 18.03
CA ARG A 56 0.27 -26.16 18.60
C ARG A 56 1.20 -25.63 17.50
N GLN A 57 1.63 -26.47 16.57
CA GLN A 57 2.48 -26.05 15.46
C GLN A 57 1.74 -25.07 14.54
N VAL A 58 0.49 -25.34 14.17
CA VAL A 58 -0.35 -24.41 13.40
C VAL A 58 -0.50 -23.05 14.11
N LYS A 59 -0.67 -23.04 15.44
CA LYS A 59 -0.69 -21.78 16.22
C LYS A 59 0.65 -21.05 16.19
N LEU A 60 1.77 -21.76 16.34
CA LEU A 60 3.11 -21.16 16.30
C LEU A 60 3.44 -20.58 14.92
N TYR A 61 3.17 -21.33 13.85
CA TYR A 61 3.32 -20.85 12.47
C TYR A 61 2.43 -19.63 12.21
N ARG A 62 1.16 -19.63 12.67
CA ARG A 62 0.26 -18.46 12.56
C ARG A 62 0.71 -17.25 13.36
N ALA A 63 1.34 -17.44 14.52
CA ALA A 63 1.92 -16.35 15.29
C ALA A 63 3.18 -15.77 14.64
N ASN A 64 3.93 -16.58 13.90
CA ASN A 64 5.15 -16.16 13.19
C ASN A 64 4.86 -15.57 11.78
N PHE A 65 3.60 -15.29 11.44
CA PHE A 65 3.18 -14.90 10.08
C PHE A 65 2.87 -13.39 9.93
N ASP A 66 3.43 -12.52 10.77
CA ASP A 66 3.16 -11.06 10.73
C ASP A 66 3.46 -10.41 9.36
N ASP A 67 4.49 -10.87 8.64
CA ASP A 67 4.77 -10.44 7.26
C ASP A 67 3.68 -10.87 6.26
N VAL A 68 3.07 -12.05 6.47
CA VAL A 68 1.94 -12.53 5.66
C VAL A 68 0.66 -11.80 6.05
N GLN A 69 0.48 -11.43 7.33
CA GLN A 69 -0.59 -10.50 7.71
C GLN A 69 -0.45 -9.16 6.97
N LEU A 70 0.76 -8.65 6.76
CA LEU A 70 0.99 -7.43 5.98
C LEU A 70 0.66 -7.60 4.49
N ALA A 71 0.97 -8.76 3.90
CA ALA A 71 0.59 -9.08 2.52
C ALA A 71 -0.94 -9.19 2.35
N ASP A 72 -1.61 -9.94 3.23
CA ASP A 72 -3.07 -10.08 3.23
C ASP A 72 -3.77 -8.75 3.53
N ARG A 73 -3.23 -7.90 4.42
CA ARG A 73 -3.73 -6.53 4.68
C ARG A 73 -3.66 -5.69 3.40
N LYS A 74 -2.54 -5.71 2.67
CA LYS A 74 -2.39 -5.01 1.38
C LYS A 74 -3.41 -5.51 0.34
N GLU A 75 -3.67 -6.82 0.28
CA GLU A 75 -4.73 -7.36 -0.58
C GLU A 75 -6.14 -6.91 -0.15
N ARG A 76 -6.44 -6.87 1.16
CA ARG A 76 -7.75 -6.41 1.66
C ARG A 76 -7.96 -4.92 1.41
N VAL A 77 -6.95 -4.08 1.65
CA VAL A 77 -6.97 -2.65 1.31
C VAL A 77 -7.19 -2.45 -0.19
N LYS A 78 -6.44 -3.14 -1.06
CA LYS A 78 -6.62 -3.05 -2.52
C LYS A 78 -8.02 -3.49 -3.00
N LYS A 79 -8.63 -4.48 -2.33
CA LYS A 79 -10.00 -4.91 -2.62
C LYS A 79 -11.03 -3.86 -2.16
N LEU A 80 -10.80 -3.19 -1.03
CA LEU A 80 -11.64 -2.08 -0.56
C LEU A 80 -11.53 -0.84 -1.46
N GLU A 81 -10.31 -0.50 -1.89
CA GLU A 81 -10.00 0.57 -2.85
C GLU A 81 -10.72 0.35 -4.18
N ALA A 82 -10.62 -0.84 -4.77
CA ALA A 82 -11.34 -1.18 -6.01
C ALA A 82 -12.88 -1.10 -5.86
N ILE A 83 -13.45 -1.33 -4.68
CA ILE A 83 -14.89 -1.12 -4.43
C ILE A 83 -15.19 0.38 -4.29
N TYR A 84 -14.29 1.17 -3.68
CA TYR A 84 -14.45 2.62 -3.52
C TYR A 84 -14.49 3.36 -4.87
N GLU A 85 -13.58 3.02 -5.80
CA GLU A 85 -13.51 3.61 -7.15
C GLU A 85 -14.78 3.35 -7.97
N ASN A 86 -15.40 2.18 -7.81
CA ASN A 86 -16.61 1.78 -8.54
C ASN A 86 -17.92 2.36 -7.95
N LEU A 87 -17.86 3.16 -6.87
CA LEU A 87 -19.03 3.79 -6.27
C LEU A 87 -19.28 5.20 -6.81
N THR A 88 -20.54 5.51 -7.07
CA THR A 88 -21.02 6.86 -7.40
C THR A 88 -21.11 7.74 -6.15
N ASP A 89 -21.07 9.07 -6.31
CA ASP A 89 -20.98 9.98 -5.15
C ASP A 89 -22.27 10.09 -4.33
N SER A 90 -23.41 9.74 -4.91
CA SER A 90 -24.68 9.56 -4.20
C SER A 90 -24.64 8.40 -3.19
N GLN A 91 -23.68 7.49 -3.31
CA GLN A 91 -23.46 6.35 -2.40
C GLN A 91 -22.50 6.75 -1.26
N THR A 92 -22.56 8.00 -0.80
CA THR A 92 -21.62 8.61 0.16
C THR A 92 -21.50 7.79 1.44
N ALA A 93 -22.61 7.26 1.96
CA ALA A 93 -22.62 6.41 3.16
C ALA A 93 -21.90 5.06 2.96
N MET A 94 -21.82 4.55 1.73
CA MET A 94 -21.04 3.35 1.38
C MET A 94 -19.55 3.70 1.26
N LYS A 95 -19.22 4.83 0.61
CA LYS A 95 -17.85 5.37 0.54
C LYS A 95 -17.26 5.59 1.93
N ILE A 96 -18.00 6.22 2.86
CA ILE A 96 -17.58 6.44 4.25
C ILE A 96 -17.32 5.11 5.00
N LYS A 97 -18.19 4.11 4.83
CA LYS A 97 -17.98 2.77 5.42
C LYS A 97 -16.70 2.12 4.92
N ILE A 98 -16.43 2.19 3.62
CA ILE A 98 -15.21 1.62 3.03
C ILE A 98 -13.97 2.37 3.53
N LEU A 99 -13.98 3.69 3.58
CA LEU A 99 -12.88 4.47 4.17
C LEU A 99 -12.64 4.12 5.65
N SER A 100 -13.70 3.84 6.42
CA SER A 100 -13.55 3.37 7.81
C SER A 100 -12.94 1.96 7.90
N ALA A 101 -13.23 1.08 6.95
CA ALA A 101 -12.61 -0.25 6.87
C ALA A 101 -11.15 -0.18 6.40
N VAL A 102 -10.83 0.68 5.44
CA VAL A 102 -9.44 0.96 5.02
C VAL A 102 -8.64 1.52 6.19
N ARG A 103 -9.18 2.47 6.96
CA ARG A 103 -8.54 2.97 8.19
C ARG A 103 -8.29 1.86 9.22
N ALA A 104 -9.21 0.92 9.39
CA ALA A 104 -9.02 -0.21 10.31
C ALA A 104 -7.94 -1.21 9.83
N GLU A 105 -7.82 -1.42 8.51
CA GLU A 105 -6.85 -2.35 7.92
C GLU A 105 -5.45 -1.74 7.76
N VAL A 106 -5.34 -0.45 7.47
CA VAL A 106 -4.07 0.30 7.46
C VAL A 106 -3.59 0.57 8.89
N GLY A 107 -4.52 0.88 9.80
CA GLY A 107 -4.22 1.44 11.10
C GLY A 107 -4.30 2.97 11.07
N ASP A 108 -4.38 3.59 12.25
CA ASP A 108 -4.19 5.05 12.35
C ASP A 108 -2.68 5.29 12.32
N ASP A 109 -2.10 5.41 11.11
CA ASP A 109 -0.73 5.89 10.85
C ASP A 109 -0.62 7.38 11.21
N LYS A 110 -0.98 7.71 12.45
CA LYS A 110 -0.20 8.65 13.23
C LYS A 110 1.20 8.08 13.33
N ILE A 111 2.01 8.44 12.36
CA ILE A 111 3.43 8.60 12.64
C ILE A 111 3.47 9.66 13.74
N GLU A 112 3.56 9.22 15.00
CA GLU A 112 3.99 10.06 16.11
C GLU A 112 5.48 10.34 15.89
N VAL A 113 5.76 11.09 14.81
CA VAL A 113 6.91 11.95 14.76
C VAL A 113 6.72 12.87 15.94
N GLU A 114 7.43 12.59 17.03
CA GLU A 114 7.87 13.63 17.92
C GLU A 114 8.64 14.63 17.05
N VAL A 115 7.91 15.59 16.48
CA VAL A 115 8.49 16.81 15.94
C VAL A 115 9.03 17.52 17.16
N THR A 116 10.23 17.13 17.54
CA THR A 116 11.04 17.81 18.53
C THR A 116 11.34 19.15 17.89
N HIS A 117 10.59 20.19 18.27
CA HIS A 117 10.77 21.57 17.80
C HIS A 117 12.05 22.18 18.43
N GLN A 118 13.13 21.39 18.50
CA GLN A 118 14.43 21.78 19.03
C GLN A 118 15.14 22.66 18.01
N GLY A 119 15.06 23.98 18.21
CA GLY A 119 15.98 24.94 17.58
C GLY A 119 15.38 25.90 16.54
N ALA A 120 14.11 25.75 16.15
CA ALA A 120 13.43 26.69 15.24
C ALA A 120 12.95 27.98 15.96
N VAL A 121 13.87 28.65 16.67
CA VAL A 121 13.62 30.00 17.23
C VAL A 121 13.68 31.02 16.09
N GLY A 122 12.62 31.81 15.91
CA GLY A 122 12.69 33.01 15.06
C GLY A 122 11.67 33.18 13.94
N VAL A 123 10.53 32.47 13.93
CA VAL A 123 9.37 32.87 13.11
C VAL A 123 8.13 32.98 14.00
N ASN A 124 7.55 34.18 14.07
CA ASN A 124 6.34 34.47 14.82
C ASN A 124 5.09 33.97 14.07
N LEU A 125 4.91 32.65 13.93
CA LEU A 125 3.62 32.12 13.49
C LEU A 125 2.56 32.41 14.58
N PRO A 126 1.37 32.94 14.22
CA PRO A 126 0.29 33.10 15.18
C PRO A 126 -0.14 31.71 15.72
N PRO A 127 -0.57 31.63 16.99
CA PRO A 127 -1.03 30.38 17.57
C PRO A 127 -2.21 29.83 16.77
N ARG A 128 -2.20 28.51 16.47
CA ARG A 128 -3.28 27.88 15.70
C ARG A 128 -4.65 28.17 16.33
N ALA A 129 -5.51 28.87 15.59
CA ALA A 129 -6.87 29.16 16.01
C ALA A 129 -7.63 27.88 16.40
N SER A 130 -8.27 27.91 17.56
CA SER A 130 -9.10 26.85 18.13
C SER A 130 -10.51 26.83 17.54
N THR A 131 -10.98 27.96 17.03
CA THR A 131 -12.35 28.19 16.54
C THR A 131 -12.35 29.06 15.28
N TYR A 132 -13.41 28.93 14.48
CA TYR A 132 -13.52 29.63 13.18
C TYR A 132 -13.55 31.16 13.32
N GLU A 133 -14.17 31.71 14.37
CA GLU A 133 -14.13 33.15 14.64
C GLU A 133 -12.72 33.66 14.97
N GLU A 134 -11.92 32.85 15.67
CA GLU A 134 -10.53 33.18 16.02
C GLU A 134 -9.65 33.18 14.77
N TRP A 135 -9.86 32.23 13.85
CA TRP A 135 -9.21 32.19 12.54
C TRP A 135 -9.54 33.41 11.67
N ASN A 136 -10.82 33.80 11.58
CA ASN A 136 -11.23 35.02 10.86
C ASN A 136 -10.59 36.28 11.45
N LYS A 137 -10.43 36.36 12.78
CA LYS A 137 -9.77 37.48 13.47
C LYS A 137 -8.27 37.53 13.16
N GLN A 138 -7.59 36.38 13.08
CA GLN A 138 -6.17 36.29 12.70
C GLN A 138 -5.91 36.75 11.26
N ASN A 139 -6.74 36.29 10.29
CA ASN A 139 -6.63 36.72 8.90
C ASN A 139 -6.82 38.24 8.76
N ALA A 140 -7.82 38.81 9.43
CA ALA A 140 -8.12 40.24 9.41
C ALA A 140 -7.12 41.12 10.18
N ILE A 141 -6.07 40.53 10.76
CA ILE A 141 -4.86 41.22 11.24
C ILE A 141 -3.78 41.14 10.15
N MET A 142 -3.48 39.94 9.64
CA MET A 142 -2.50 39.76 8.54
C MET A 142 -2.80 40.61 7.30
N ASP A 143 -4.07 40.75 6.90
CA ASP A 143 -4.48 41.58 5.77
C ASP A 143 -4.28 43.09 6.02
N LYS A 144 -4.11 43.53 7.27
CA LYS A 144 -3.79 44.92 7.61
C LYS A 144 -2.28 45.15 7.64
N ASP A 145 -1.55 44.26 8.30
CA ASP A 145 -0.09 44.35 8.40
C ASP A 145 0.54 44.32 6.99
N ARG A 146 0.01 43.47 6.10
CA ARG A 146 0.39 43.37 4.68
C ARG A 146 0.19 44.66 3.86
N ILE A 147 -0.63 45.61 4.31
CA ILE A 147 -0.81 46.91 3.64
C ILE A 147 0.33 47.88 4.02
N VAL A 148 0.92 47.72 5.20
CA VAL A 148 1.99 48.62 5.69
C VAL A 148 3.30 48.40 4.93
N ASP A 149 3.61 47.16 4.55
CA ASP A 149 4.81 46.80 3.78
C ASP A 149 4.77 47.27 2.30
N ALA A 150 3.66 47.88 1.84
CA ALA A 150 3.47 48.28 0.44
C ALA A 150 3.92 49.72 0.12
N GLU A 151 4.17 50.56 1.12
CA GLU A 151 4.65 51.94 0.94
C GLU A 151 6.15 52.09 1.27
N VAL A 152 7.03 51.62 0.37
CA VAL A 152 8.33 52.25 0.03
C VAL A 152 9.06 51.43 -1.05
N VAL A 153 9.30 52.09 -2.20
CA VAL A 153 10.48 52.06 -3.10
C VAL A 153 10.00 52.58 -4.47
N GLU A 154 10.47 53.77 -4.86
CA GLU A 154 10.47 54.17 -6.27
C GLU A 154 11.82 53.74 -6.89
N GLU A 155 11.78 53.08 -8.04
CA GLU A 155 12.95 52.91 -8.92
C GLU A 155 12.70 53.58 -10.29
N PRO A 156 13.73 54.17 -10.92
CA PRO A 156 13.57 55.01 -12.11
C PRO A 156 13.31 54.21 -13.41
N PRO A 157 12.73 54.85 -14.44
CA PRO A 157 12.38 54.19 -15.69
C PRO A 157 13.61 53.78 -16.51
N VAL A 158 13.55 52.60 -17.13
CA VAL A 158 14.57 52.07 -18.06
C VAL A 158 14.06 52.21 -19.50
N GLU A 159 14.87 52.83 -20.36
CA GLU A 159 14.53 53.09 -21.78
C GLU A 159 14.69 51.84 -22.67
N PRO A 160 13.87 51.68 -23.73
CA PRO A 160 13.93 50.51 -24.62
C PRO A 160 14.93 50.66 -25.78
N PRO A 161 15.74 49.62 -26.11
CA PRO A 161 16.58 49.62 -27.29
C PRO A 161 15.82 49.21 -28.57
N GLU A 162 15.88 50.05 -29.62
CA GLU A 162 15.33 49.76 -30.96
C GLU A 162 16.33 49.07 -31.93
N LYS A 163 15.81 48.63 -33.09
CA LYS A 163 16.50 48.16 -34.33
C LYS A 163 17.00 46.70 -34.23
N VAL A 164 16.54 45.70 -35.01
CA VAL A 164 16.09 45.60 -36.42
C VAL A 164 17.24 45.96 -37.38
N ILE A 165 17.89 45.00 -38.06
CA ILE A 165 17.63 44.39 -39.41
C ILE A 165 18.66 43.21 -39.52
N SER A 166 18.48 42.06 -40.17
CA SER A 166 17.42 41.38 -40.98
C SER A 166 17.27 39.91 -40.47
N GLU A 167 16.93 38.80 -41.17
CA GLU A 167 16.58 38.45 -42.57
C GLU A 167 15.78 37.11 -42.66
N LEU A 168 15.31 36.71 -43.87
CA LEU A 168 14.71 35.41 -44.21
C LEU A 168 14.91 35.14 -45.73
N PRO A 169 15.20 33.91 -46.18
CA PRO A 169 14.17 32.87 -46.36
C PRO A 169 14.71 31.42 -46.11
N ALA A 170 14.05 30.28 -46.38
CA ALA A 170 12.86 29.96 -47.20
C ALA A 170 12.13 28.65 -46.77
N ARG A 171 10.86 28.51 -47.19
CA ARG A 171 10.12 27.31 -47.72
C ARG A 171 10.59 25.91 -47.25
N PHE A 172 9.77 24.98 -46.74
CA PHE A 172 8.37 24.58 -47.03
C PHE A 172 7.64 24.23 -45.70
N SER A 173 6.33 24.38 -45.46
CA SER A 173 5.09 24.02 -46.20
C SER A 173 4.72 22.53 -46.21
N THR A 174 3.64 22.18 -45.47
CA THR A 174 2.67 21.05 -45.71
C THR A 174 3.20 19.59 -45.60
N THR A 175 2.44 18.54 -45.22
CA THR A 175 1.00 18.36 -44.92
C THR A 175 0.71 17.13 -44.04
N LYS A 176 -0.47 17.11 -43.37
CA LYS A 176 -1.35 15.96 -43.02
C LYS A 176 -0.80 14.51 -43.00
N GLY A 177 -1.01 13.83 -41.86
CA GLY A 177 -1.95 12.68 -41.84
C GLY A 177 -1.47 11.30 -41.38
N ALA A 178 -2.46 10.49 -40.95
CA ALA A 178 -2.45 9.02 -40.81
C ALA A 178 -1.38 8.35 -39.90
N ILE A 179 -1.70 8.20 -38.61
CA ILE A 179 -1.17 7.08 -37.80
C ILE A 179 -2.05 5.85 -38.09
N SER A 180 -1.46 4.79 -38.63
CA SER A 180 -2.11 3.49 -38.83
C SER A 180 -1.36 2.38 -38.10
N ARG A 181 -2.03 1.26 -37.83
CA ARG A 181 -1.48 0.12 -37.08
C ARG A 181 -0.30 -0.53 -37.81
N VAL A 182 0.69 -0.97 -37.03
CA VAL A 182 1.65 -2.01 -37.42
C VAL A 182 1.47 -3.19 -36.47
N ASN A 183 1.37 -4.41 -37.01
CA ASN A 183 1.30 -5.64 -36.22
C ASN A 183 2.70 -6.03 -35.72
N ASN A 184 2.82 -6.42 -34.46
CA ASN A 184 4.01 -7.14 -33.98
C ASN A 184 3.93 -8.61 -34.41
N GLN A 185 4.64 -8.96 -35.48
CA GLN A 185 4.83 -10.34 -35.92
C GLN A 185 6.07 -10.92 -35.23
N PHE A 186 5.89 -11.89 -34.32
CA PHE A 186 7.01 -12.60 -33.71
C PHE A 186 7.64 -13.61 -34.69
N PRO A 187 8.97 -13.67 -34.83
CA PRO A 187 9.64 -14.84 -35.37
C PRO A 187 9.77 -15.94 -34.29
N VAL A 188 9.32 -17.15 -34.61
CA VAL A 188 9.52 -18.35 -33.78
C VAL A 188 10.83 -19.03 -34.19
N GLY A 189 11.61 -19.54 -33.23
CA GLY A 189 12.88 -20.23 -33.51
C GLY A 189 13.19 -21.37 -32.52
N THR A 190 12.83 -22.59 -32.93
CA THR A 190 13.24 -23.91 -32.40
C THR A 190 12.67 -24.98 -33.36
N PRO A 191 13.16 -26.23 -33.37
CA PRO A 191 14.23 -26.82 -32.56
C PRO A 191 15.63 -26.64 -33.15
#